data_AF-A0A7U0KV70-F1
#
_entry.id   AF-A0A7U0KV70-F1
#
_cell.length_a   1.000
_cell.length_b   1.000
_cell.length_c   1.000
_cell.angle_alpha   90.00
_cell.angle_beta   90.00
_cell.angle_gamma   90.00
#
_symmetry.space_group_name_H-M   'P 1'
#
loop_
_entity.id
_entity.type
_entity.pdbx_description
1 polymer ?
#
loop_
_entity_poly.entity_id
_entity_poly.type
_entity_poly.pdbx_seq_one_letter_code
_entity_poly.pdbx_strand_id
1 'polypeptide(L)'
;MPVGIPKVPFLIPGDEEETWVDLYNRLHRERCLFLGQKMDFEITNTILGLLVFLSKEDKNREHSLLINCPGGWVFCGIALFDMIRFVPPHVNTIGAGKAYSMGSLVLTGGEISQRVALPHAKVLVHQPTSSYLGDTLGELYTDGDEFQSLRDTVIRLYRQRTGQPEWVIVRDLERDSFMTPTEAKIHGIIDLVALPGEWEFPLFKKLPDSYEPETWEGILYNDTNRSQNSWNC
;
A
#
# COMPACT_ATOMS: atom_id res chain seq x y z
N MET A 1 4.02 -27.17 -5.64
CA MET A 1 3.02 -26.44 -6.44
C MET A 1 2.87 -25.06 -5.82
N PRO A 2 2.72 -23.96 -6.58
CA PRO A 2 2.29 -22.71 -5.94
C PRO A 2 0.95 -23.01 -5.26
N VAL A 3 0.86 -22.68 -3.97
CA VAL A 3 -0.39 -22.77 -3.22
C VAL A 3 -1.37 -21.84 -3.94
N GLY A 4 -2.47 -22.38 -4.48
CA GLY A 4 -3.48 -21.57 -5.15
C GLY A 4 -4.07 -20.52 -4.21
N ILE A 5 -4.72 -19.48 -4.77
CA ILE A 5 -5.38 -18.48 -3.94
C ILE A 5 -6.49 -19.17 -3.13
N PRO A 6 -6.49 -19.06 -1.79
CA PRO A 6 -7.54 -19.65 -0.96
C PRO A 6 -8.91 -19.10 -1.35
N LYS A 7 -9.92 -19.97 -1.31
CA LYS A 7 -11.32 -19.60 -1.51
C LYS A 7 -12.05 -19.52 -0.18
N VAL A 8 -12.98 -18.58 -0.09
CA VAL A 8 -13.83 -18.36 1.09
C VAL A 8 -15.30 -18.31 0.66
N PRO A 9 -16.23 -18.74 1.54
CA PRO A 9 -17.65 -18.65 1.25
C PRO A 9 -18.11 -17.20 1.18
N PHE A 10 -19.01 -16.90 0.25
CA PHE A 10 -19.65 -15.61 0.09
C PHE A 10 -21.08 -15.77 -0.43
N LEU A 11 -22.05 -15.32 0.37
CA LEU A 11 -23.44 -15.19 -0.04
C LEU A 11 -23.61 -13.91 -0.86
N ILE A 12 -23.95 -14.05 -2.15
CA ILE A 12 -24.25 -12.92 -3.01
C ILE A 12 -25.61 -12.35 -2.59
N PRO A 13 -25.77 -11.01 -2.45
CA PRO A 13 -27.07 -10.43 -2.14
C PRO A 13 -28.13 -10.84 -3.17
N GLY A 14 -29.13 -11.59 -2.71
CA GLY A 14 -30.22 -12.11 -3.56
C GLY A 14 -30.13 -13.59 -3.89
N ASP A 15 -29.01 -14.26 -3.58
CA ASP A 15 -28.85 -15.70 -3.73
C ASP A 15 -29.17 -16.43 -2.40
N GLU A 16 -29.62 -17.68 -2.51
CA GLU A 16 -29.88 -18.55 -1.34
C GLU A 16 -28.67 -19.43 -0.97
N GLU A 17 -27.74 -19.64 -1.92
CA GLU A 17 -26.56 -20.48 -1.74
C GLU A 17 -25.26 -19.67 -1.71
N GLU A 18 -24.32 -20.09 -0.88
CA GLU A 18 -23.00 -19.49 -0.81
C GLU A 18 -22.14 -19.90 -2.01
N THR A 19 -21.45 -18.91 -2.59
CA THR A 19 -20.48 -19.13 -3.65
C THR A 19 -19.06 -19.05 -3.10
N TRP A 20 -18.16 -19.87 -3.64
CA TRP A 20 -16.75 -19.86 -3.22
C TRP A 20 -15.96 -18.87 -4.08
N VAL A 21 -15.57 -17.76 -3.47
CA VAL A 21 -14.83 -16.67 -4.12
C VAL A 21 -13.39 -16.62 -3.61
N ASP A 22 -12.50 -16.06 -4.42
CA ASP A 22 -11.11 -15.86 -4.02
C ASP A 22 -11.00 -14.89 -2.84
N LEU A 23 -10.10 -15.17 -1.90
CA LEU A 23 -9.89 -14.37 -0.69
C LEU A 23 -9.72 -12.87 -0.96
N TYR A 24 -8.91 -12.50 -1.96
CA TYR A 24 -8.68 -11.10 -2.29
C TYR A 24 -9.94 -10.41 -2.82
N ASN A 25 -10.77 -11.11 -3.62
CA ASN A 25 -12.04 -10.57 -4.09
C ASN A 25 -13.01 -10.31 -2.92
N ARG A 26 -13.04 -11.21 -1.93
CA ARG A 26 -13.82 -11.02 -0.70
C ARG A 26 -13.34 -9.79 0.08
N LEU A 27 -12.03 -9.62 0.22
CA LEU A 27 -11.42 -8.49 0.94
C LEU A 27 -11.61 -7.16 0.21
N HIS A 28 -11.52 -7.13 -1.11
CA HIS A 28 -11.75 -5.92 -1.91
C HIS A 28 -13.18 -5.39 -1.78
N ARG A 29 -14.18 -6.28 -1.67
CA ARG A 29 -15.57 -5.89 -1.35
C ARG A 29 -15.71 -5.25 0.03
N GLU A 30 -14.84 -5.62 0.97
CA GLU A 30 -14.74 -4.94 2.27
C GLU A 30 -13.86 -3.68 2.23
N ARG A 31 -13.43 -3.25 1.03
CA ARG A 31 -12.53 -2.10 0.79
C ARG A 31 -11.15 -2.26 1.40
N CYS A 32 -10.72 -3.50 1.59
CA CYS A 32 -9.35 -3.84 1.93
C CYS A 32 -8.56 -4.11 0.64
N LEU A 33 -7.70 -3.16 0.28
CA LEU A 33 -6.86 -3.18 -0.91
C LEU A 33 -5.41 -3.49 -0.52
N PHE A 34 -4.67 -4.11 -1.43
CA PHE A 34 -3.30 -4.57 -1.18
C PHE A 34 -2.35 -4.11 -2.27
N LEU A 35 -1.28 -3.44 -1.86
CA LEU A 35 -0.09 -3.18 -2.66
C LEU A 35 1.05 -4.02 -2.08
N GLY A 36 1.06 -5.31 -2.40
CA GLY A 36 1.98 -6.31 -1.84
C GLY A 36 3.21 -6.65 -2.68
N GLN A 37 3.42 -5.95 -3.78
CA GLN A 37 4.48 -6.24 -4.75
C GLN A 37 5.15 -4.95 -5.27
N LYS A 38 6.16 -5.11 -6.13
CA LYS A 38 6.76 -3.99 -6.86
C LYS A 38 5.69 -3.30 -7.70
N MET A 39 5.71 -1.97 -7.70
CA MET A 39 4.71 -1.19 -8.41
C MET A 39 5.00 -1.13 -9.91
N ASP A 40 4.03 -1.59 -10.69
CA ASP A 40 3.98 -1.53 -12.15
C ASP A 40 2.59 -1.08 -12.63
N PHE A 41 2.45 -0.94 -13.95
CA PHE A 41 1.19 -0.47 -14.54
C PHE A 41 0.02 -1.41 -14.27
N GLU A 42 0.25 -2.72 -14.21
CA GLU A 42 -0.82 -3.70 -14.01
C GLU A 42 -1.41 -3.57 -12.61
N ILE A 43 -0.58 -3.71 -11.57
CA ILE A 43 -1.06 -3.62 -10.18
C ILE A 43 -1.62 -2.25 -9.87
N THR A 44 -1.02 -1.20 -10.43
CA THR A 44 -1.47 0.18 -10.22
C THR A 44 -2.84 0.38 -10.84
N ASN A 45 -3.05 -0.01 -12.10
CA ASN A 45 -4.34 0.13 -12.76
C ASN A 45 -5.43 -0.69 -12.07
N THR A 46 -5.11 -1.88 -11.54
CA THR A 46 -6.05 -2.66 -10.74
C THR A 46 -6.48 -1.90 -9.49
N ILE A 47 -5.55 -1.35 -8.71
CA ILE A 47 -5.87 -0.59 -7.49
C ILE A 47 -6.65 0.68 -7.83
N LEU A 48 -6.26 1.42 -8.87
CA LEU A 48 -6.98 2.60 -9.34
C LEU A 48 -8.43 2.26 -9.72
N GLY A 49 -8.63 1.18 -10.48
CA GLY A 49 -9.95 0.70 -10.88
C GLY A 49 -10.81 0.31 -9.67
N LEU A 50 -10.24 -0.39 -8.69
CA LEU A 50 -10.93 -0.75 -7.45
C LEU A 50 -11.33 0.48 -6.63
N LEU A 51 -10.42 1.46 -6.49
CA LEU A 51 -10.72 2.71 -5.81
C LEU A 51 -11.89 3.45 -6.48
N VAL A 52 -11.88 3.56 -7.81
CA VAL A 52 -12.99 4.18 -8.57
C VAL A 52 -14.30 3.42 -8.36
N PHE A 53 -14.27 2.11 -8.58
CA PHE A 53 -15.47 1.26 -8.54
C PHE A 53 -16.13 1.28 -7.16
N LEU A 54 -15.34 1.01 -6.11
CA LEU A 54 -15.84 0.99 -4.74
C LEU A 54 -16.27 2.40 -4.33
N SER A 55 -15.54 3.47 -4.65
CA SER A 55 -15.97 4.83 -4.33
C SER A 55 -17.28 5.24 -5.02
N LYS A 56 -17.62 4.62 -6.16
CA LYS A 56 -18.92 4.82 -6.83
C LYS A 56 -20.06 4.11 -6.09
N GLU A 57 -19.80 2.92 -5.55
CA GLU A 57 -20.78 2.12 -4.80
C GLU A 57 -21.19 2.79 -3.48
N ASP A 58 -20.22 3.31 -2.73
CA ASP A 58 -20.44 4.09 -1.51
C ASP A 58 -19.33 5.13 -1.37
N LYS A 59 -19.74 6.40 -1.29
CA LYS A 59 -18.83 7.57 -1.20
C LYS A 59 -18.40 7.89 0.22
N ASN A 60 -19.07 7.33 1.23
CA ASN A 60 -18.83 7.62 2.64
C ASN A 60 -18.01 6.52 3.32
N ARG A 61 -17.99 5.31 2.75
CA ARG A 61 -17.26 4.18 3.31
C ARG A 61 -15.77 4.24 2.94
N GLU A 62 -14.92 4.39 3.95
CA GLU A 62 -13.47 4.48 3.82
C GLU A 62 -12.85 3.25 3.15
N HIS A 63 -11.70 3.45 2.51
CA HIS A 63 -10.84 2.37 2.01
C HIS A 63 -9.68 2.15 2.96
N SER A 64 -9.14 0.94 2.95
CA SER A 64 -7.88 0.65 3.59
C SER A 64 -6.91 0.03 2.60
N LEU A 65 -5.73 0.62 2.46
CA LEU A 65 -4.68 0.20 1.55
C LEU A 65 -3.48 -0.30 2.36
N LEU A 66 -3.27 -1.61 2.35
CA LEU A 66 -2.11 -2.25 2.95
C LEU A 66 -0.94 -2.22 1.97
N ILE A 67 0.20 -1.69 2.42
CA ILE A 67 1.38 -1.42 1.62
C ILE A 67 2.53 -2.27 2.12
N ASN A 68 2.94 -3.24 1.28
CA ASN A 68 4.17 -3.99 1.39
C ASN A 68 4.89 -3.93 0.03
N CYS A 69 5.50 -2.78 -0.26
CA CYS A 69 6.01 -2.42 -1.57
C CYS A 69 7.45 -1.91 -1.49
N PRO A 70 8.39 -2.48 -2.26
CA PRO A 70 9.76 -1.97 -2.38
C PRO A 70 9.86 -0.71 -3.27
N GLY A 71 8.75 -0.19 -3.78
CA GLY A 71 8.70 0.87 -4.78
C GLY A 71 8.47 0.33 -6.19
N GLY A 72 8.72 1.16 -7.21
CA GLY A 72 8.50 0.80 -8.60
C GLY A 72 8.49 2.04 -9.50
N TRP A 73 7.68 2.00 -10.56
CA TRP A 73 7.58 3.10 -11.52
C TRP A 73 7.07 4.39 -10.87
N VAL A 74 7.77 5.50 -11.09
CA VAL A 74 7.46 6.79 -10.45
C VAL A 74 6.07 7.30 -10.85
N PHE A 75 5.72 7.22 -12.13
CA PHE A 75 4.40 7.64 -12.61
C PHE A 75 3.26 6.80 -12.00
N CYS A 76 3.49 5.50 -11.78
CA CYS A 76 2.50 4.66 -11.12
C CYS A 76 2.26 5.12 -9.67
N GLY A 77 3.33 5.47 -8.95
CA GLY A 77 3.20 5.90 -7.56
C GLY A 77 2.58 7.29 -7.42
N ILE A 78 2.87 8.22 -8.35
CA ILE A 78 2.21 9.52 -8.41
C ILE A 78 0.73 9.35 -8.74
N ALA A 79 0.39 8.55 -9.75
CA ALA A 79 -1.00 8.29 -10.11
C ALA A 79 -1.81 7.69 -8.95
N LEU A 80 -1.23 6.72 -8.23
CA LEU A 80 -1.88 6.14 -7.06
C LEU A 80 -2.00 7.16 -5.91
N PHE A 81 -0.96 7.94 -5.65
CA PHE A 81 -0.99 9.02 -4.65
C PHE A 81 -2.11 10.04 -4.96
N ASP A 82 -2.23 10.48 -6.21
CA ASP A 82 -3.25 11.43 -6.63
C ASP A 82 -4.65 10.81 -6.51
N MET A 83 -4.82 9.55 -6.90
CA MET A 83 -6.11 8.87 -6.81
C MET A 83 -6.58 8.70 -5.37
N ILE A 84 -5.68 8.34 -4.46
CA ILE A 84 -5.93 8.25 -3.01
C ILE A 84 -6.54 9.55 -2.48
N ARG A 85 -6.11 10.69 -3.01
CA ARG A 85 -6.59 12.02 -2.61
C ARG A 85 -7.78 12.52 -3.42
N PHE A 86 -7.97 12.00 -4.62
CA PHE A 86 -9.03 12.42 -5.53
C PHE A 86 -10.36 11.74 -5.23
N VAL A 87 -10.35 10.48 -4.79
CA VAL A 87 -11.59 9.78 -4.44
C VAL A 87 -12.30 10.44 -3.24
N PRO A 88 -13.65 10.50 -3.23
CA PRO A 88 -14.38 11.09 -2.11
C PRO A 88 -14.20 10.40 -0.75
N PRO A 89 -14.21 9.06 -0.63
CA PRO A 89 -13.97 8.39 0.65
C PRO A 89 -12.51 8.51 1.07
N HIS A 90 -12.27 8.67 2.36
CA HIS A 90 -10.91 8.63 2.91
C HIS A 90 -10.24 7.28 2.65
N VAL A 91 -8.94 7.32 2.41
CA VAL A 91 -8.11 6.13 2.19
C VAL A 91 -7.08 6.05 3.31
N ASN A 92 -7.25 5.02 4.14
CA ASN A 92 -6.36 4.70 5.24
C ASN A 92 -5.18 3.90 4.70
N THR A 93 -3.95 4.31 4.97
CA THR A 93 -2.75 3.62 4.48
C THR A 93 -2.04 2.89 5.62
N ILE A 94 -1.66 1.63 5.39
CA ILE A 94 -1.05 0.77 6.40
C ILE A 94 0.24 0.18 5.85
N GLY A 95 1.38 0.65 6.34
CA GLY A 95 2.69 0.08 6.05
C GLY A 95 2.90 -1.24 6.77
N ALA A 96 3.01 -2.33 6.03
CA ALA A 96 3.29 -3.67 6.55
C ALA A 96 4.56 -4.22 5.88
N GLY A 97 5.57 -4.55 6.68
CA GLY A 97 6.85 -5.02 6.15
C GLY A 97 7.68 -3.89 5.54
N LYS A 98 7.52 -3.60 4.24
CA LYS A 98 8.31 -2.59 3.53
C LYS A 98 7.42 -1.54 2.87
N ALA A 99 7.72 -0.26 3.09
CA ALA A 99 7.14 0.84 2.34
C ALA A 99 8.27 1.73 1.84
N TYR A 100 8.84 1.40 0.69
CA TYR A 100 10.07 2.02 0.18
C TYR A 100 9.80 2.83 -1.09
N SER A 101 10.56 3.90 -1.30
CA SER A 101 10.53 4.68 -2.56
C SER A 101 9.10 5.16 -2.88
N MET A 102 8.54 4.81 -4.04
CA MET A 102 7.14 5.15 -4.35
C MET A 102 6.13 4.53 -3.38
N GLY A 103 6.46 3.41 -2.73
CA GLY A 103 5.63 2.81 -1.68
C GLY A 103 5.53 3.67 -0.43
N SER A 104 6.62 4.36 -0.02
CA SER A 104 6.54 5.33 1.09
C SER A 104 5.81 6.60 0.68
N LEU A 105 5.89 7.03 -0.58
CA LEU A 105 5.11 8.16 -1.06
C LEU A 105 3.61 7.85 -1.00
N VAL A 106 3.20 6.68 -1.49
CA VAL A 106 1.80 6.22 -1.41
C VAL A 106 1.34 6.09 0.03
N LEU A 107 2.17 5.55 0.93
CA LEU A 107 1.87 5.49 2.37
C LEU A 107 1.61 6.90 2.94
N THR A 108 2.43 7.86 2.57
CA THR A 108 2.32 9.27 2.98
C THR A 108 1.06 9.95 2.44
N GLY A 109 0.52 9.45 1.32
CA GLY A 109 -0.66 9.99 0.63
C GLY A 109 -1.99 9.73 1.32
N GLY A 110 -2.07 8.73 2.21
CA GLY A 110 -3.28 8.40 2.96
C GLY A 110 -3.81 9.55 3.81
N GLU A 111 -5.04 9.42 4.29
CA GLU A 111 -5.72 10.46 5.07
C GLU A 111 -4.94 10.85 6.33
N ILE A 112 -4.85 12.16 6.63
CA ILE A 112 -4.09 12.64 7.80
C ILE A 112 -4.75 12.07 9.05
N SER A 113 -3.95 11.64 10.03
CA SER A 113 -4.34 10.92 11.25
C SER A 113 -4.66 9.43 11.06
N GLN A 114 -4.78 8.94 9.83
CA GLN A 114 -5.11 7.54 9.51
C GLN A 114 -3.98 6.83 8.74
N ARG A 115 -2.77 7.39 8.70
CA ARG A 115 -1.57 6.72 8.14
C ARG A 115 -0.86 5.93 9.21
N VAL A 116 -0.66 4.64 8.98
CA VAL A 116 -0.22 3.69 10.01
C VAL A 116 0.96 2.89 9.52
N ALA A 117 1.85 2.51 10.41
CA ALA A 117 2.81 1.43 10.16
C ALA A 117 2.77 0.39 11.27
N LEU A 118 2.95 -0.88 10.88
CA LEU A 118 3.12 -1.97 11.85
C LEU A 118 4.46 -1.84 12.60
N PRO A 119 4.59 -2.40 13.82
CA PRO A 119 5.76 -2.23 14.70
C PRO A 119 7.13 -2.54 14.07
N HIS A 120 7.18 -3.46 13.11
CA HIS A 120 8.40 -3.90 12.45
C HIS A 120 8.47 -3.49 10.98
N ALA A 121 7.54 -2.65 10.52
CA ALA A 121 7.61 -2.11 9.18
C ALA A 121 8.85 -1.21 9.03
N LYS A 122 9.36 -1.13 7.82
CA LYS A 122 10.44 -0.21 7.46
C LYS A 122 9.93 0.73 6.38
N VAL A 123 10.26 2.01 6.56
CA VAL A 123 10.01 3.06 5.57
C VAL A 123 11.34 3.47 4.99
N LEU A 124 11.41 3.63 3.66
CA LEU A 124 12.58 4.17 2.99
C LEU A 124 12.17 5.28 2.04
N VAL A 125 12.87 6.41 2.13
CA VAL A 125 12.79 7.49 1.15
C VAL A 125 14.16 7.63 0.49
N HIS A 126 14.14 7.93 -0.81
CA HIS A 126 15.32 8.19 -1.63
C HIS A 126 14.86 8.92 -2.90
N GLN A 127 15.79 9.54 -3.60
CA GLN A 127 15.53 10.24 -4.85
C GLN A 127 15.03 9.29 -5.94
N PRO A 128 14.19 9.78 -6.88
CA PRO A 128 13.90 9.06 -8.11
C PRO A 128 15.21 8.68 -8.83
N THR A 129 15.20 7.55 -9.52
CA THR A 129 16.33 7.12 -10.35
C THR A 129 15.83 6.90 -11.78
N SER A 130 16.61 7.37 -12.76
CA SER A 130 16.39 7.06 -14.17
C SER A 130 17.42 6.04 -14.62
N SER A 131 16.98 5.00 -15.30
CA SER A 131 17.85 4.06 -16.02
C SER A 131 18.01 4.42 -17.50
N TYR A 132 17.30 5.44 -17.97
CA TYR A 132 17.32 5.87 -19.37
C TYR A 132 18.21 7.10 -19.51
N LEU A 133 19.23 7.00 -20.35
CA LEU A 133 20.06 8.09 -20.83
C LEU A 133 19.86 8.13 -22.35
N GLY A 134 19.29 9.22 -22.88
CA GLY A 134 19.07 9.39 -24.32
C GLY A 134 20.37 9.45 -25.13
N ASP A 135 20.30 9.09 -26.42
CA ASP A 135 21.46 9.00 -27.31
C ASP A 135 21.94 10.37 -27.83
N THR A 136 21.11 11.41 -27.73
CA THR A 136 21.42 12.77 -28.21
C THR A 136 21.46 13.79 -27.08
N LEU A 137 22.25 14.86 -27.26
CA LEU A 137 22.34 15.94 -26.27
C LEU A 137 20.98 16.62 -26.00
N GLY A 138 20.17 16.82 -27.04
CA GLY A 138 18.84 17.45 -26.91
C GLY A 138 17.84 16.61 -26.12
N GLU A 139 17.84 15.30 -26.33
CA GLU A 139 17.07 14.34 -25.53
C GLU A 139 17.57 14.31 -24.09
N LEU A 140 18.89 14.27 -23.88
CA LEU A 140 19.49 14.33 -22.54
C LEU A 140 19.08 15.59 -21.75
N TYR A 141 19.06 16.76 -22.40
CA TYR A 141 18.62 18.00 -21.76
C TYR A 141 17.13 17.98 -21.42
N THR A 142 16.28 17.56 -22.37
CA THR A 142 14.83 17.49 -22.16
C THR A 142 14.47 16.46 -21.08
N ASP A 143 15.12 15.30 -21.11
CA ASP A 143 14.98 14.25 -20.09
C ASP A 143 15.49 14.73 -18.73
N GLY A 144 16.54 15.56 -18.71
CA GLY A 144 17.07 16.19 -17.51
C GLY A 144 16.06 17.13 -16.85
N ASP A 145 15.41 18.00 -17.63
CA ASP A 145 14.40 18.94 -17.13
C ASP A 145 13.15 18.21 -16.63
N GLU A 146 12.67 17.20 -17.36
CA GLU A 146 11.54 16.36 -16.93
C GLU A 146 11.87 15.55 -15.67
N PHE A 147 13.08 14.98 -15.58
CA PHE A 147 13.54 14.27 -14.40
C PHE A 147 13.63 15.20 -13.18
N GLN A 148 14.14 16.43 -13.36
CA GLN A 148 14.19 17.43 -12.30
C GLN A 148 12.78 17.84 -11.86
N SER A 149 11.86 18.08 -12.81
CA SER A 149 10.44 18.37 -12.53
C SER A 149 9.76 17.25 -11.72
N LEU A 150 10.08 15.99 -12.04
CA LEU A 150 9.59 14.82 -11.33
C LEU A 150 10.13 14.77 -9.90
N ARG A 151 11.43 15.01 -9.73
CA ARG A 151 12.08 15.10 -8.41
C ARG A 151 11.43 16.19 -7.56
N ASP A 152 11.26 17.39 -8.12
CA ASP A 152 10.66 18.53 -7.44
C ASP A 152 9.21 18.26 -7.05
N THR A 153 8.49 17.53 -7.90
CA THR A 153 7.14 17.03 -7.60
C THR A 153 7.16 16.11 -6.39
N VAL A 154 8.02 15.10 -6.35
CA VAL A 154 8.12 14.19 -5.20
C VAL A 154 8.48 14.94 -3.92
N ILE A 155 9.44 15.86 -3.96
CA ILE A 155 9.82 16.72 -2.82
C ILE A 155 8.60 17.50 -2.31
N ARG A 156 7.88 18.15 -3.22
CA ARG A 156 6.68 18.94 -2.90
C ARG A 156 5.59 18.10 -2.25
N LEU A 157 5.35 16.88 -2.76
CA LEU A 157 4.35 15.97 -2.22
C LEU A 157 4.69 15.53 -0.80
N TYR A 158 5.95 15.13 -0.54
CA TYR A 158 6.39 14.81 0.82
C TYR A 158 6.24 16.03 1.73
N ARG A 159 6.77 17.17 1.35
CA ARG A 159 6.69 18.42 2.12
C ARG A 159 5.26 18.76 2.52
N GLN A 160 4.32 18.66 1.58
CA GLN A 160 2.90 18.96 1.82
C GLN A 160 2.26 18.02 2.84
N ARG A 161 2.66 16.74 2.88
CA ARG A 161 2.01 15.72 3.68
C ARG A 161 2.71 15.43 5.02
N THR A 162 4.01 15.67 5.09
CA THR A 162 4.79 15.49 6.32
C THR A 162 4.88 16.76 7.16
N GLY A 163 4.72 17.94 6.54
CA GLY A 163 4.91 19.22 7.20
C GLY A 163 6.39 19.56 7.49
N GLN A 164 7.32 18.72 7.05
CA GLN A 164 8.76 18.99 7.17
C GLN A 164 9.17 20.15 6.26
N PRO A 165 10.18 20.94 6.64
CA PRO A 165 10.73 21.95 5.75
C PRO A 165 11.43 21.27 4.56
N GLU A 166 11.43 21.95 3.43
CA GLU A 166 11.92 21.40 2.15
C GLU A 166 13.36 20.87 2.23
N TRP A 167 14.25 21.58 2.92
CA TRP A 167 15.65 21.17 3.08
C TRP A 167 15.82 19.84 3.84
N VAL A 168 14.90 19.49 4.75
CA VAL A 168 14.89 18.17 5.42
C VAL A 168 14.53 17.10 4.41
N ILE A 169 13.46 17.32 3.63
CA ILE A 169 13.02 16.38 2.59
C ILE A 169 14.11 16.16 1.54
N VAL A 170 14.74 17.23 1.05
CA VAL A 170 15.82 17.14 0.05
C VAL A 170 16.99 16.32 0.60
N ARG A 171 17.46 16.63 1.81
CA ARG A 171 18.55 15.90 2.46
C ARG A 171 18.22 14.41 2.62
N ASP A 172 17.00 14.10 3.05
CA ASP A 172 16.59 12.71 3.30
C ASP A 172 16.37 11.92 2.00
N LEU A 173 16.13 12.60 0.87
CA LEU A 173 16.03 11.98 -0.46
C LEU A 173 17.39 11.81 -1.14
N GLU A 174 18.43 12.56 -0.77
CA GLU A 174 19.76 12.47 -1.42
C GLU A 174 20.41 11.09 -1.31
N ARG A 175 20.08 10.35 -0.25
CA ARG A 175 20.56 8.98 -0.01
C ARG A 175 19.42 8.10 0.46
N ASP A 176 19.65 6.79 0.48
CA ASP A 176 18.73 5.83 1.07
C ASP A 176 18.56 6.13 2.57
N SER A 177 17.43 6.72 2.93
CA SER A 177 17.08 7.04 4.31
C SER A 177 16.06 6.04 4.82
N PHE A 178 16.52 5.10 5.64
CA PHE A 178 15.69 4.10 6.30
C PHE A 178 15.16 4.64 7.63
N MET A 179 13.87 4.42 7.87
CA MET A 179 13.18 4.81 9.09
C MET A 179 12.45 3.60 9.69
N THR A 180 12.57 3.47 11.01
CA THR A 180 11.65 2.70 11.84
C THR A 180 10.25 3.35 11.83
N PRO A 181 9.19 2.64 12.25
CA PRO A 181 7.85 3.23 12.34
C PRO A 181 7.82 4.48 13.22
N THR A 182 8.53 4.47 14.34
CA THR A 182 8.63 5.62 15.24
C THR A 182 9.32 6.80 14.58
N GLU A 183 10.43 6.58 13.88
CA GLU A 183 11.11 7.64 13.12
C GLU A 183 10.23 8.18 11.99
N ALA A 184 9.54 7.30 11.26
CA ALA A 184 8.62 7.70 10.19
C ALA A 184 7.43 8.52 10.74
N LYS A 185 6.97 8.22 11.96
CA LYS A 185 5.96 9.02 12.66
C LYS A 185 6.48 10.40 13.03
N ILE A 186 7.68 10.49 13.60
CA ILE A 186 8.32 11.77 13.93
C ILE A 186 8.57 12.59 12.65
N HIS A 187 8.96 11.92 11.56
CA HIS A 187 9.15 12.54 10.26
C HIS A 187 7.84 13.06 9.66
N GLY A 188 6.70 12.45 10.02
CA GLY A 188 5.37 12.83 9.52
C GLY A 188 4.92 12.06 8.28
N ILE A 189 5.63 10.98 7.91
CA ILE A 189 5.23 10.05 6.84
C ILE A 189 4.01 9.23 7.26
N ILE A 190 3.95 8.86 8.54
CA ILE A 190 2.80 8.21 9.17
C ILE A 190 2.35 8.99 10.40
N ASP A 191 1.15 8.67 10.91
CA ASP A 191 0.58 9.27 12.11
C ASP A 191 0.65 8.33 13.31
N LEU A 192 0.50 7.02 13.07
CA LEU A 192 0.35 6.00 14.11
C LEU A 192 1.28 4.81 13.88
N VAL A 193 1.77 4.24 14.99
CA VAL A 193 2.41 2.92 15.01
C VAL A 193 1.40 1.97 15.63
N ALA A 194 1.02 0.92 14.91
CA ALA A 194 0.02 -0.03 15.39
C ALA A 194 0.51 -0.77 16.65
N LEU A 195 -0.36 -0.98 17.63
CA LEU A 195 -0.05 -1.75 18.84
C LEU A 195 -0.50 -3.22 18.68
N PRO A 196 0.24 -4.19 19.27
CA PRO A 196 -0.20 -5.58 19.29
C PRO A 196 -1.58 -5.73 19.96
N GLY A 197 -2.53 -6.38 19.28
CA GLY A 197 -3.87 -6.65 19.81
C GLY A 197 -4.90 -5.53 19.63
N GLU A 198 -4.48 -4.32 19.24
CA GLU A 198 -5.40 -3.25 18.84
C GLU A 198 -5.80 -3.43 17.36
N TRP A 199 -6.68 -4.39 17.11
CA TRP A 199 -7.21 -4.74 15.78
C TRP A 199 -8.43 -3.90 15.37
N GLU A 200 -8.86 -2.96 16.21
CA GLU A 200 -10.00 -2.05 15.93
C GLU A 200 -9.62 -0.94 14.94
N PHE A 201 -9.07 -1.32 13.79
CA PHE A 201 -9.00 -0.43 12.63
C PHE A 201 -10.35 -0.43 11.90
N PRO A 202 -10.72 0.66 11.19
CA PRO A 202 -11.94 0.72 10.38
C PRO A 202 -12.09 -0.45 9.39
N LEU A 203 -10.97 -1.09 9.04
CA LEU A 203 -10.85 -2.33 8.27
C LEU A 203 -11.75 -3.48 8.77
N PHE A 204 -12.02 -3.56 10.08
CA PHE A 204 -12.68 -4.72 10.69
C PHE A 204 -13.66 -4.34 11.81
N LYS A 205 -14.38 -3.22 11.67
CA LYS A 205 -15.61 -3.05 12.47
C LYS A 205 -16.43 -4.33 12.30
N LYS A 206 -16.70 -5.01 13.42
CA LYS A 206 -17.38 -6.32 13.54
C LYS A 206 -18.12 -6.69 12.26
N LEU A 207 -17.71 -7.78 11.61
CA LEU A 207 -18.57 -8.45 10.64
C LEU A 207 -19.97 -8.56 11.29
N PRO A 208 -21.07 -8.26 10.59
CA PRO A 208 -22.40 -8.46 11.14
C PRO A 208 -22.47 -9.87 11.73
N ASP A 209 -23.12 -10.03 12.89
CA ASP A 209 -23.06 -11.20 13.78
C ASP A 209 -23.58 -12.53 13.14
N SER A 210 -23.66 -12.63 11.81
CA SER A 210 -24.04 -13.82 11.04
C SER A 210 -22.87 -14.78 10.75
N TYR A 211 -21.71 -14.62 11.39
CA TYR A 211 -20.57 -15.54 11.22
C TYR A 211 -20.09 -16.07 12.58
N GLU A 212 -20.65 -17.19 13.01
CA GLU A 212 -20.02 -18.03 14.02
C GLU A 212 -18.88 -18.81 13.34
N PRO A 213 -17.61 -18.62 13.76
CA PRO A 213 -16.52 -19.41 13.21
C PRO A 213 -16.58 -20.82 13.80
N GLU A 214 -17.04 -21.79 13.01
CA GLU A 214 -16.77 -23.20 13.28
C GLU A 214 -15.25 -23.43 13.22
N THR A 215 -14.63 -23.44 14.41
CA THR A 215 -13.33 -24.05 14.74
C THR A 215 -12.16 -23.80 13.76
N TRP A 216 -11.21 -22.98 14.21
CA TRP A 216 -9.91 -22.68 13.58
C TRP A 216 -8.95 -23.89 13.44
N GLU A 217 -9.42 -25.13 13.61
CA GLU A 217 -8.58 -26.34 13.56
C GLU A 217 -8.51 -27.01 12.17
N GLY A 218 -9.34 -26.59 11.21
CA GLY A 218 -9.46 -27.27 9.90
C GLY A 218 -8.45 -26.89 8.81
N ILE A 219 -7.67 -25.82 8.96
CA ILE A 219 -6.84 -25.28 7.85
C ILE A 219 -5.35 -25.69 7.95
N LEU A 220 -4.91 -26.30 9.07
CA LEU A 220 -3.49 -26.64 9.29
C LEU A 220 -3.11 -28.11 9.16
N TYR A 221 -4.01 -29.00 8.74
CA TYR A 221 -3.68 -30.42 8.58
C TYR A 221 -4.05 -30.95 7.20
N ASN A 222 -3.21 -30.65 6.21
CA ASN A 222 -2.95 -31.53 5.07
C ASN A 222 -1.67 -31.08 4.36
N ASP A 223 -0.52 -31.38 4.97
CA ASP A 223 0.70 -31.69 4.21
C ASP A 223 1.72 -32.38 5.13
N THR A 224 1.50 -33.66 5.37
CA THR A 224 2.57 -34.55 5.81
C THR A 224 3.49 -34.82 4.62
N ASN A 225 4.53 -34.01 4.45
CA ASN A 225 5.81 -34.55 4.00
C ASN A 225 6.99 -33.69 4.44
N ARG A 226 7.83 -34.31 5.27
CA ARG A 226 9.13 -33.81 5.71
C ARG A 226 10.03 -33.56 4.51
N SER A 227 10.58 -32.35 4.41
CA SER A 227 12.00 -32.19 4.11
C SER A 227 12.53 -30.93 4.79
N GLN A 228 13.57 -31.14 5.59
CA GLN A 228 14.45 -30.09 6.09
C GLN A 228 14.99 -29.30 4.89
N ASN A 229 15.02 -27.97 4.97
CA ASN A 229 16.21 -27.20 4.58
C ASN A 229 16.12 -25.71 4.94
N SER A 230 17.20 -25.27 5.59
CA SER A 230 17.85 -23.95 5.54
C SER A 230 16.98 -22.70 5.60
N TRP A 231 17.00 -22.08 6.79
CA TRP A 231 16.81 -20.66 6.98
C TRP A 231 17.91 -19.89 6.23
N ASN A 232 17.52 -19.09 5.26
CA ASN A 232 18.31 -17.97 4.74
C ASN A 232 17.38 -16.75 4.69
N CYS A 233 17.60 -15.82 5.61
CA CYS A 233 17.37 -14.38 5.53
C CYS A 233 18.03 -13.75 6.76
#